data_AF-A0A5C6RV73-F1
#
_entry.id   AF-A0A5C6RV73-F1
#
_cell.length_a   1.000
_cell.length_b   1.000
_cell.length_c   1.000
_cell.angle_alpha   90.00
_cell.angle_beta   90.00
_cell.angle_gamma   90.00
#
_symmetry.space_group_name_H-M   'P 1'
#
loop_
_entity.id
_entity.type
_entity.pdbx_description
1 polymer ?
#
loop_
_entity_poly.entity_id
_entity_poly.type
_entity_poly.pdbx_seq_one_letter_code
_entity_poly.pdbx_strand_id
1 'polypeptide(L)'
;MDLLDRIQYLMKINNLSASAFADKIDVQRSSMSHLLSGRNKPSLEFVNKVLVAFPKTSADWLINGKKEVIQQTLEENPPKSNNSKIKIEHTPTPTTNSDKQIKKIVIFYTDNTFEEIIK
;
A
#
# COMPACT_ATOMS: atom_id res chain seq x y z
N MET A 1 -2.69 -10.30 -13.59
CA MET A 1 -3.76 -9.30 -13.41
C MET A 1 -3.41 -8.13 -14.30
N ASP A 2 -4.25 -7.81 -15.27
CA ASP A 2 -4.05 -6.63 -16.11
C ASP A 2 -4.54 -5.36 -15.37
N LEU A 3 -4.44 -4.19 -16.02
CA LEU A 3 -4.90 -2.93 -15.44
C LEU A 3 -6.43 -2.88 -15.27
N LEU A 4 -7.18 -3.52 -16.16
CA LEU A 4 -8.63 -3.52 -16.13
C LEU A 4 -9.15 -4.37 -14.97
N ASP A 5 -8.57 -5.55 -14.77
CA ASP A 5 -8.79 -6.42 -13.63
C ASP A 5 -8.55 -5.65 -12.32
N ARG A 6 -7.47 -4.85 -12.24
CA ARG A 6 -7.16 -4.04 -11.05
C ARG A 6 -8.18 -2.94 -10.81
N ILE A 7 -8.68 -2.30 -11.87
CA ILE A 7 -9.78 -1.32 -11.76
C ILE A 7 -11.06 -2.02 -11.28
N GLN A 8 -11.41 -3.17 -11.84
CA GLN A 8 -12.56 -3.96 -11.41
C GLN A 8 -12.41 -4.43 -9.95
N TYR A 9 -11.19 -4.76 -9.52
CA TYR A 9 -10.89 -5.07 -8.13
C TYR A 9 -11.12 -3.85 -7.22
N LEU A 10 -10.61 -2.68 -7.60
CA LEU A 10 -10.88 -1.42 -6.87
C LEU A 10 -12.38 -1.13 -6.78
N MET A 11 -13.15 -1.36 -7.84
CA MET A 11 -14.61 -1.20 -7.80
C MET A 11 -15.24 -2.14 -6.78
N LYS A 12 -14.85 -3.42 -6.77
CA LYS A 12 -15.39 -4.45 -5.86
C LYS A 12 -15.10 -4.14 -4.39
N ILE A 13 -13.85 -3.83 -4.04
CA ILE A 13 -13.46 -3.58 -2.64
C ILE A 13 -14.06 -2.29 -2.08
N ASN A 14 -14.44 -1.34 -2.95
CA ASN A 14 -15.11 -0.10 -2.56
C ASN A 14 -16.64 -0.19 -2.71
N ASN A 15 -17.20 -1.35 -3.07
CA ASN A 15 -18.63 -1.56 -3.32
C ASN A 15 -19.23 -0.55 -4.34
N LEU A 16 -18.47 -0.21 -5.38
CA LEU A 16 -18.90 0.75 -6.41
C LEU A 16 -19.36 0.04 -7.69
N SER A 17 -20.48 0.50 -8.24
CA SER A 17 -20.88 0.18 -9.61
C SER A 17 -19.99 0.92 -10.63
N ALA A 18 -20.04 0.52 -11.90
CA ALA A 18 -19.29 1.21 -12.96
C ALA A 18 -19.68 2.70 -13.07
N SER A 19 -20.97 3.02 -12.94
CA SER A 19 -21.43 4.42 -12.95
C SER A 19 -20.93 5.18 -11.73
N ALA A 20 -21.05 4.62 -10.54
CA ALA A 20 -20.61 5.27 -9.30
C ALA A 20 -19.08 5.47 -9.27
N PHE A 21 -18.32 4.52 -9.81
CA PHE A 21 -16.87 4.67 -9.95
C PHE A 21 -16.54 5.81 -10.92
N ALA A 22 -17.20 5.86 -12.08
CA ALA A 22 -17.00 6.92 -13.06
C ALA A 22 -17.30 8.31 -12.49
N ASP A 23 -18.42 8.43 -11.77
CA ASP A 23 -18.81 9.67 -11.10
C ASP A 23 -17.77 10.06 -10.03
N LYS A 24 -17.24 9.09 -9.27
CA LYS A 24 -16.24 9.33 -8.21
C LYS A 24 -14.89 9.82 -8.74
N ILE A 25 -14.44 9.30 -9.89
CA ILE A 25 -13.18 9.73 -10.52
C ILE A 25 -13.37 10.89 -11.50
N ASP A 26 -14.58 11.47 -11.57
CA ASP A 26 -14.92 12.56 -12.49
C ASP A 26 -14.63 12.22 -13.96
N VAL A 27 -15.15 11.08 -14.44
CA VAL A 27 -15.09 10.71 -15.86
C VAL A 27 -16.46 10.35 -16.38
N GLN A 28 -16.64 10.45 -17.70
CA GLN A 28 -17.91 10.09 -18.32
C GLN A 28 -18.22 8.60 -18.15
N ARG A 29 -19.46 8.28 -17.79
CA ARG A 29 -19.93 6.88 -17.64
C ARG A 29 -19.75 6.04 -18.91
N SER A 30 -19.87 6.66 -20.09
CA SER A 30 -19.57 6.01 -21.38
C SER A 30 -18.10 5.62 -21.50
N SER A 31 -17.16 6.48 -21.05
CA SER A 31 -15.73 6.16 -21.03
C SER A 31 -15.44 4.97 -20.12
N MET A 32 -16.08 4.89 -18.95
CA MET A 32 -15.98 3.72 -18.07
C MET A 32 -16.55 2.45 -18.73
N SER A 33 -17.71 2.55 -19.39
CA SER A 33 -18.31 1.42 -20.10
C SER A 33 -17.40 0.91 -21.23
N HIS A 34 -16.83 1.81 -22.04
CA HIS A 34 -15.89 1.44 -23.10
C HIS A 34 -14.61 0.82 -22.56
N LEU A 35 -14.09 1.33 -21.44
CA LEU A 35 -12.93 0.75 -20.75
C LEU A 35 -13.21 -0.70 -20.31
N LEU A 36 -14.34 -0.93 -19.63
CA LEU A 36 -14.76 -2.25 -19.16
C LEU A 36 -15.03 -3.25 -20.30
N SER A 37 -15.39 -2.77 -21.49
CA SER A 37 -15.57 -3.61 -22.68
C SER A 37 -14.26 -4.05 -23.34
N GLY A 38 -13.11 -3.55 -22.88
CA GLY A 38 -11.79 -3.91 -23.42
C GLY A 38 -11.46 -3.29 -24.79
N ARG A 39 -12.33 -2.44 -25.33
CA ARG A 39 -12.09 -1.78 -26.63
C ARG A 39 -11.06 -0.65 -26.56
N ASN A 40 -10.91 -0.03 -25.38
CA ASN A 40 -10.01 1.10 -25.17
C ASN A 40 -9.06 0.86 -24.00
N LYS A 41 -7.82 1.34 -24.13
CA LYS A 41 -6.89 1.46 -23.00
C LYS A 41 -7.19 2.75 -22.22
N PRO A 42 -7.05 2.75 -20.89
CA PRO A 42 -7.20 3.97 -20.11
C PRO A 42 -6.07 4.96 -20.43
N SER A 43 -6.40 6.25 -20.47
CA SER A 43 -5.40 7.33 -20.63
C SER A 43 -4.61 7.55 -19.35
N LEU A 44 -3.48 8.24 -19.45
CA LEU A 44 -2.71 8.67 -18.27
C LEU A 44 -3.55 9.55 -17.33
N GLU A 45 -4.33 10.47 -17.90
CA GLU A 45 -5.29 11.29 -17.16
C GLU A 45 -6.29 10.45 -16.36
N PHE A 46 -6.82 9.38 -16.97
CA PHE A 46 -7.71 8.46 -16.27
C PHE A 46 -7.01 7.81 -15.07
N VAL A 47 -5.78 7.31 -15.26
CA VAL A 47 -5.00 6.68 -14.18
C VAL A 47 -4.72 7.68 -13.06
N ASN A 48 -4.35 8.92 -13.39
CA ASN A 48 -4.14 9.98 -12.41
C ASN A 48 -5.42 10.27 -11.61
N LYS A 49 -6.57 10.40 -12.28
CA LYS A 49 -7.87 10.59 -11.63
C LYS A 49 -8.22 9.45 -10.66
N VAL A 50 -7.90 8.20 -11.04
CA VAL A 50 -8.05 7.05 -10.13
C VAL A 50 -7.15 7.20 -8.91
N LEU A 51 -5.86 7.50 -9.08
CA LEU A 51 -4.93 7.62 -7.95
C LEU A 51 -5.30 8.76 -6.99
N VAL A 52 -5.81 9.87 -7.52
CA VAL A 52 -6.32 11.00 -6.72
C VAL A 52 -7.58 10.60 -5.93
N ALA A 53 -8.51 9.88 -6.57
CA ALA A 53 -9.76 9.45 -5.93
C ALA A 53 -9.58 8.29 -4.92
N PHE A 54 -8.51 7.52 -5.07
CA PHE A 54 -8.17 6.36 -4.25
C PHE A 54 -6.73 6.47 -3.71
N PRO A 55 -6.46 7.37 -2.75
CA PRO A 55 -5.10 7.65 -2.26
C PRO A 55 -4.44 6.48 -1.52
N LYS A 56 -5.23 5.47 -1.12
CA LYS A 56 -4.73 4.23 -0.51
C LYS A 56 -4.19 3.23 -1.54
N THR A 57 -4.34 3.51 -2.84
CA THR A 57 -3.89 2.64 -3.92
C THR A 57 -2.48 3.04 -4.36
N SER A 58 -1.56 2.08 -4.35
CA SER A 58 -0.21 2.30 -4.90
C SER A 58 -0.24 2.46 -6.42
N ALA A 59 0.45 3.49 -6.92
CA ALA A 59 0.62 3.73 -8.35
C ALA A 59 1.37 2.58 -9.04
N ASP A 60 2.40 2.03 -8.40
CA ASP A 60 3.16 0.89 -8.94
C ASP A 60 2.28 -0.35 -9.06
N TRP A 61 1.42 -0.60 -8.06
CA TRP A 61 0.46 -1.70 -8.13
C TRP A 61 -0.57 -1.48 -9.24
N LEU A 62 -1.14 -0.28 -9.34
CA LEU A 62 -2.17 0.01 -10.34
C LEU A 62 -1.59 -0.09 -11.77
N ILE A 63 -0.42 0.50 -12.02
CA ILE A 63 0.15 0.60 -13.37
C ILE A 63 0.88 -0.69 -13.73
N ASN A 64 1.81 -1.13 -12.89
CA ASN A 64 2.71 -2.24 -13.19
C ASN A 64 2.19 -3.60 -12.73
N GLY A 65 1.13 -3.63 -11.92
CA GLY A 65 0.57 -4.88 -11.39
C GLY A 65 1.48 -5.58 -10.37
N LYS A 66 2.56 -4.92 -9.98
CA LYS A 66 3.45 -5.40 -8.93
C LYS A 66 2.71 -5.20 -7.62
N LYS A 67 2.38 -6.30 -6.94
CA LYS A 67 2.15 -6.20 -5.50
C LYS A 67 3.43 -5.63 -4.91
N GLU A 68 3.35 -4.77 -3.90
CA GLU A 68 4.49 -4.57 -3.02
C GLU A 68 4.86 -5.95 -2.49
N VAL A 69 5.82 -6.59 -3.17
CA VAL A 69 6.58 -7.66 -2.59
C VAL A 69 7.37 -6.90 -1.56
N ILE A 70 6.93 -6.96 -0.31
CA ILE A 70 7.81 -6.70 0.81
C ILE A 70 8.88 -7.79 0.63
N GLN A 71 9.93 -7.48 -0.12
CA GLN A 71 11.13 -8.28 -0.13
C GLN A 71 11.65 -8.13 1.30
N GLN A 72 11.22 -9.03 2.17
CA GLN A 72 12.07 -9.46 3.26
C GLN A 72 13.32 -9.99 2.56
N THR A 73 14.30 -9.11 2.38
CA THR A 73 15.64 -9.48 2.02
C THR A 73 16.17 -10.28 3.21
N LEU A 74 15.86 -11.58 3.22
CA LEU A 74 16.62 -12.58 3.94
C LEU A 74 17.98 -12.64 3.26
N GLU A 75 18.88 -11.72 3.63
CA GLU A 75 20.30 -11.88 3.34
C GLU A 75 20.99 -12.44 4.59
N GLU A 76 21.14 -13.76 4.60
CA GLU A 76 22.18 -14.44 5.36
C GLU A 76 23.55 -14.07 4.77
N ASN A 77 24.39 -13.35 5.53
CA ASN A 77 25.85 -13.51 5.72
C ASN A 77 26.59 -12.18 6.09
N PRO A 78 27.77 -12.25 6.77
CA PRO A 78 28.12 -11.44 7.95
C PRO A 78 28.89 -10.12 7.64
N PRO A 79 29.18 -9.27 8.65
CA PRO A 79 29.22 -7.82 8.49
C PRO A 79 30.60 -7.28 8.12
N LYS A 80 30.66 -6.28 7.22
CA LYS A 80 31.75 -5.29 7.18
C LYS A 80 31.24 -3.89 6.85
N SER A 81 31.18 -3.08 7.92
CA SER A 81 31.60 -1.67 8.02
C SER A 81 31.53 -0.79 6.76
N ASN A 82 30.61 0.20 6.75
CA ASN A 82 30.95 1.62 6.89
C ASN A 82 29.75 2.55 6.57
N ASN A 83 29.47 3.44 7.52
CA ASN A 83 28.79 4.74 7.43
C ASN A 83 28.05 5.11 6.13
N SER A 84 26.72 5.24 6.21
CA SER A 84 26.07 6.53 5.96
C SER A 84 24.66 6.57 6.58
N LYS A 85 24.37 7.67 7.25
CA LYS A 85 23.13 7.96 7.97
C LYS A 85 21.97 8.10 6.98
N ILE A 86 20.88 7.36 7.18
CA ILE A 86 19.53 7.87 6.91
C ILE A 86 18.62 7.47 8.07
N LYS A 87 18.25 8.49 8.85
CA LYS A 87 17.20 8.48 9.87
C LYS A 87 15.88 8.69 9.14
N ILE A 88 14.97 7.71 9.18
CA ILE A 88 13.54 7.98 8.99
C ILE A 88 12.84 7.40 10.22
N GLU A 89 12.26 8.33 10.95
CA GLU A 89 11.83 8.27 12.33
C GLU A 89 10.32 8.40 12.30
N HIS A 90 9.57 7.31 12.41
CA HIS A 90 8.18 7.30 12.92
C HIS A 90 7.83 5.91 13.46
N THR A 91 8.55 5.47 14.48
CA THR A 91 8.01 4.57 15.51
C THR A 91 8.09 5.33 16.83
N PRO A 92 7.02 5.35 17.66
CA PRO A 92 7.13 5.87 19.00
C PRO A 92 7.94 4.88 19.84
N THR A 93 9.26 4.93 19.71
CA THR A 93 10.18 4.22 20.59
C THR A 93 10.20 4.98 21.92
N PRO A 94 10.03 4.32 23.08
CA PRO A 94 10.28 4.96 24.36
C PRO A 94 11.73 5.50 24.34
N THR A 95 11.90 6.78 24.64
CA THR A 95 13.21 7.45 24.74
C THR A 95 14.05 6.79 25.84
N THR A 96 14.80 5.75 25.49
CA THR A 96 15.72 5.09 26.41
C THR A 96 17.00 5.91 26.51
N ASN A 97 17.15 6.56 27.66
CA ASN A 97 18.44 6.74 28.31
C ASN A 97 19.31 5.49 28.07
N SER A 98 20.54 5.69 27.60
CA SER A 98 21.49 4.64 27.17
C SER A 98 21.84 3.61 28.25
N ASP A 99 21.46 3.85 29.50
CA ASP A 99 21.79 3.00 30.65
C ASP A 99 20.64 2.08 31.09
N LYS A 100 19.45 2.18 30.47
CA LYS A 100 18.29 1.37 30.87
C LYS A 100 18.18 0.10 30.05
N GLN A 101 18.20 -1.04 30.74
CA GLN A 101 17.94 -2.35 30.14
C GLN A 101 16.43 -2.62 30.07
N ILE A 102 15.97 -3.07 28.91
CA ILE A 102 14.57 -3.45 28.71
C ILE A 102 14.31 -4.75 29.46
N LYS A 103 13.37 -4.74 30.40
CA LYS A 103 12.94 -5.92 31.17
C LYS A 103 11.79 -6.69 30.49
N LYS A 104 10.88 -5.97 29.84
CA LYS A 104 9.64 -6.52 29.27
C LYS A 104 9.12 -5.66 28.13
N ILE A 105 8.59 -6.30 27.09
CA ILE A 105 7.85 -5.68 25.99
C ILE A 105 6.45 -6.28 25.96
N VAL A 106 5.43 -5.44 25.75
CA VAL A 106 4.04 -5.88 25.54
C VAL A 106 3.59 -5.42 24.15
N ILE A 107 3.16 -6.37 23.32
CA ILE A 107 2.68 -6.14 21.95
C ILE A 107 1.17 -6.29 21.97
N PHE A 108 0.43 -5.29 21.48
CA PHE A 108 -1.03 -5.34 21.35
C PHE A 108 -1.42 -5.59 19.90
N TYR A 109 -2.34 -6.52 19.68
CA TYR A 109 -2.87 -6.86 18.37
C TYR A 109 -4.26 -6.24 18.14
N THR A 110 -4.68 -6.17 16.88
CA THR A 110 -5.95 -5.56 16.48
C THR A 110 -7.18 -6.36 16.87
N ASP A 111 -7.00 -7.62 17.26
CA ASP A 111 -8.04 -8.50 17.80
C ASP A 111 -8.16 -8.40 19.33
N ASN A 112 -7.59 -7.35 19.91
CA ASN A 112 -7.53 -7.07 21.34
C ASN A 112 -6.74 -8.11 22.15
N THR A 113 -5.93 -8.94 21.50
CA THR A 113 -4.97 -9.82 22.18
C THR A 113 -3.66 -9.09 22.45
N PHE A 114 -2.83 -9.66 23.34
CA PHE A 114 -1.48 -9.14 23.59
C PHE A 114 -0.47 -10.27 23.84
N GLU A 115 0.79 -9.98 23.54
CA GLU A 115 1.93 -10.85 23.83
C GLU A 115 2.96 -10.13 24.70
N GLU A 116 3.54 -10.87 25.65
CA GLU A 116 4.57 -10.36 26.55
C GLU A 116 5.91 -11.04 26.28
N ILE A 117 6.92 -10.24 25.97
CA ILE A 117 8.30 -10.71 25.80
C ILE A 117 9.12 -10.23 26.98
N ILE A 118 9.65 -11.18 27.75
CA ILE A 118 10.56 -10.92 28.87
C ILE A 118 11.99 -11.14 28.35
N LYS A 119 12.90 -10.21 28.63
CA LYS A 119 14.32 -10.29 28.23
C LYS A 119 15.22 -10.60 29.41
#